data_AF-A0A0N1I853-F1
#
_entry.id   AF-A0A0N1I853-F1
#
_cell.length_a   1.000
_cell.length_b   1.000
_cell.length_c   1.000
_cell.angle_alpha   90.00
_cell.angle_beta   90.00
_cell.angle_gamma   90.00
#
_symmetry.space_group_name_H-M   'P 1'
#
loop_
_entity.id
_entity.type
_entity.pdbx_description
1 polymer ?
#
loop_
_entity_poly.entity_id
_entity_poly.type
_entity_poly.pdbx_seq_one_letter_code
_entity_poly.pdbx_strand_id
1 'polypeptide(L)'
;MTDAVQLAKSVLVAESEPFVTLSLAEGLPPVTADTTVADARRNYMRIAGAIHPDRLQDSFDRATDAFQCLVRAFECFADPKSRKKAATAALKKARAGTATAAAKVKATLKTKLSSAAAAPAAGATAPKQKTARKAEKPPKKQPKKGKRQKAAPESDEEEASESEVESEGEEASAAEEDAWEEWAAADAEPEVSTSRTPIGQPRVGGLYQQTTVGCPKCRSLWEPDSRPQYSLFMGHWGKRVHCQLCLFEFGCATALHNCPHCSAAFDYDVSMYDAVQSCKRCKKQFGFPYYPVNQHLIDQIALEEWKERKDREKAAEREARARARHGTRGNVDDDSAESEKTQLLVGTCVMDEECPLCHARVKSKHRSHVLECLAKSPEERAAAPAAGKKSKQTKAKPKTAIQKPTPKAVAAKKAPPKTSKAKAPPTHRKRRRGDSDSDDSDSDASLSESDDEDISSESSFSGDDDDDYDDSD
;
A
#
# COMPACT_ATOMS: atom_id res chain seq x y z
N MET A 1 17.01 -11.01 -17.48
CA MET A 1 17.54 -9.93 -16.63
C MET A 1 18.12 -8.87 -17.54
N THR A 2 17.26 -8.03 -18.10
CA THR A 2 17.66 -6.71 -18.60
C THR A 2 18.34 -5.92 -17.49
N ASP A 3 19.35 -5.13 -17.84
CA ASP A 3 19.90 -4.10 -16.96
C ASP A 3 18.77 -3.16 -16.52
N ALA A 4 18.65 -2.91 -15.21
CA ALA A 4 17.61 -2.05 -14.64
C ALA A 4 17.74 -0.60 -15.14
N VAL A 5 18.96 -0.15 -15.43
CA VAL A 5 19.23 1.17 -16.02
C VAL A 5 18.77 1.22 -17.48
N GLN A 6 18.88 0.12 -18.23
CA GLN A 6 18.30 0.03 -19.58
C GLN A 6 16.77 0.05 -19.53
N LEU A 7 16.16 -0.70 -18.60
CA LEU A 7 14.71 -0.71 -18.42
C LEU A 7 14.16 0.68 -18.08
N ALA A 8 14.79 1.40 -17.15
CA ALA A 8 14.41 2.78 -16.80
C ALA A 8 14.55 3.75 -17.99
N LYS A 9 15.61 3.61 -18.82
CA LYS A 9 15.78 4.37 -20.06
C LYS A 9 14.71 4.03 -21.10
N SER A 10 14.31 2.76 -21.23
CA SER A 10 13.22 2.34 -22.13
C SER A 10 11.86 2.90 -21.71
N VAL A 11 11.57 2.98 -20.40
CA VAL A 11 10.34 3.61 -19.88
C VAL A 11 10.28 5.10 -20.28
N LEU A 12 11.36 5.86 -20.09
CA LEU A 12 11.41 7.28 -20.47
C LEU A 12 11.23 7.52 -21.98
N VAL A 13 11.67 6.59 -22.83
CA VAL A 13 11.45 6.68 -24.29
C VAL A 13 9.99 6.38 -24.66
N ALA A 14 9.25 5.66 -23.81
CA ALA A 14 7.87 5.23 -24.02
C ALA A 14 6.82 6.08 -23.27
N GLU A 15 7.19 7.25 -22.74
CA GLU A 15 6.35 8.08 -21.83
C GLU A 15 4.95 8.43 -22.38
N SER A 16 4.80 8.57 -23.70
CA SER A 16 3.50 8.85 -24.35
C SER A 16 2.70 7.59 -24.72
N GLU A 17 3.17 6.40 -24.35
CA GLU A 17 2.63 5.10 -24.79
C GLU A 17 2.43 4.15 -23.59
N PRO A 18 1.30 4.23 -22.86
CA PRO A 18 1.09 3.45 -21.63
C PRO A 18 1.14 1.93 -21.88
N PHE A 19 0.56 1.46 -22.99
CA PHE A 19 0.61 0.05 -23.39
C PHE A 19 2.04 -0.45 -23.65
N VAL A 20 2.89 0.37 -24.26
CA VAL A 20 4.28 0.01 -24.56
C VAL A 20 5.11 0.02 -23.27
N THR A 21 4.97 1.07 -22.46
CA THR A 21 5.62 1.18 -21.13
C THR A 21 5.30 -0.01 -20.24
N LEU A 22 4.03 -0.38 -20.10
CA LEU A 22 3.61 -1.51 -19.27
C LEU A 22 4.00 -2.88 -19.87
N SER A 23 4.24 -2.96 -21.19
CA SER A 23 4.70 -4.19 -21.85
C SER A 23 6.20 -4.47 -21.69
N LEU A 24 6.97 -3.61 -21.00
CA LEU A 24 8.42 -3.80 -20.78
C LEU A 24 8.77 -4.85 -19.71
N ALA A 25 7.78 -5.49 -19.06
CA ALA A 25 8.01 -6.42 -17.97
C ALA A 25 8.52 -7.81 -18.46
N GLU A 26 9.78 -8.15 -18.17
CA GLU A 26 10.34 -9.47 -18.47
C GLU A 26 9.48 -10.61 -17.89
N GLY A 27 8.97 -11.49 -18.77
CA GLY A 27 8.30 -12.73 -18.40
C GLY A 27 6.78 -12.66 -18.18
N LEU A 28 6.14 -11.53 -18.49
CA LEU A 28 4.69 -11.35 -18.47
C LEU A 28 4.14 -11.16 -19.90
N PRO A 29 2.84 -11.41 -20.15
CA PRO A 29 2.22 -11.11 -21.44
C PRO A 29 2.15 -9.59 -21.67
N PRO A 30 2.33 -9.11 -22.92
CA PRO A 30 2.28 -7.69 -23.24
C PRO A 30 0.88 -7.12 -23.02
N VAL A 31 0.82 -5.85 -22.60
CA VAL A 31 -0.40 -5.17 -22.18
C VAL A 31 -1.11 -4.56 -23.40
N THR A 32 -2.28 -5.08 -23.73
CA THR A 32 -3.18 -4.63 -24.80
C THR A 32 -4.37 -3.82 -24.27
N ALA A 33 -5.20 -3.28 -25.16
CA ALA A 33 -6.46 -2.62 -24.78
C ALA A 33 -7.42 -3.54 -24.00
N ASP A 34 -7.40 -4.84 -24.32
CA ASP A 34 -8.27 -5.88 -23.75
C ASP A 34 -7.71 -6.50 -22.46
N THR A 35 -6.52 -6.07 -22.02
CA THR A 35 -5.87 -6.59 -20.80
C THR A 35 -6.58 -6.10 -19.54
N THR A 36 -6.74 -6.96 -18.53
CA THR A 36 -7.42 -6.55 -17.29
C THR A 36 -6.56 -5.62 -16.45
N VAL A 37 -7.18 -4.81 -15.58
CA VAL A 37 -6.46 -3.93 -14.64
C VAL A 37 -5.58 -4.75 -13.69
N ALA A 38 -6.02 -5.95 -13.29
CA ALA A 38 -5.22 -6.83 -12.44
C ALA A 38 -3.94 -7.32 -13.15
N ASP A 39 -4.03 -7.68 -14.44
CA ASP A 39 -2.88 -8.12 -15.23
C ASP A 39 -1.91 -6.96 -15.52
N ALA A 40 -2.44 -5.78 -15.84
CA ALA A 40 -1.64 -4.56 -16.00
C ALA A 40 -0.96 -4.16 -14.68
N ARG A 41 -1.63 -4.34 -13.53
CA ARG A 41 -1.04 -4.09 -12.20
C ARG A 41 0.12 -5.05 -11.89
N ARG A 42 0.05 -6.32 -12.30
CA ARG A 42 1.18 -7.25 -12.17
C ARG A 42 2.38 -6.82 -13.02
N ASN A 43 2.14 -6.32 -14.24
CA ASN A 43 3.18 -5.72 -15.08
C ASN A 43 3.79 -4.46 -14.44
N TYR A 44 2.96 -3.51 -14.00
CA TYR A 44 3.39 -2.31 -13.28
C TYR A 44 4.28 -2.65 -12.07
N MET A 45 3.83 -3.52 -11.16
CA MET A 45 4.59 -3.89 -9.96
C MET A 45 5.94 -4.56 -10.30
N ARG A 46 5.99 -5.32 -11.40
CA ARG A 46 7.21 -5.99 -11.87
C ARG A 46 8.26 -5.01 -12.37
N ILE A 47 7.85 -3.95 -13.08
CA ILE A 47 8.74 -2.88 -13.55
C ILE A 47 9.11 -1.96 -12.37
N ALA A 48 8.13 -1.54 -11.57
CA ALA A 48 8.32 -0.67 -10.41
C ALA A 48 9.35 -1.23 -9.42
N GLY A 49 9.26 -2.53 -9.08
CA GLY A 49 10.24 -3.20 -8.22
C GLY A 49 11.65 -3.32 -8.83
N ALA A 50 11.81 -3.12 -10.15
CA ALA A 50 13.09 -3.10 -10.85
C ALA A 50 13.69 -1.70 -11.01
N ILE A 51 12.85 -0.67 -11.26
CA ILE A 51 13.28 0.72 -11.50
C ILE A 51 13.07 1.68 -10.33
N HIS A 52 12.68 1.17 -9.15
CA HIS A 52 12.46 1.97 -7.94
C HIS A 52 13.67 2.88 -7.66
N PRO A 53 13.49 4.19 -7.41
CA PRO A 53 14.61 5.14 -7.28
C PRO A 53 15.61 4.72 -6.20
N ASP A 54 15.12 4.18 -5.08
CA ASP A 54 15.95 3.66 -3.98
C ASP A 54 16.91 2.52 -4.39
N ARG A 55 16.59 1.78 -5.46
CA ARG A 55 17.45 0.72 -6.03
C ARG A 55 18.40 1.21 -7.11
N LEU A 56 18.26 2.46 -7.56
CA LEU A 56 18.99 3.03 -8.69
C LEU A 56 19.80 4.28 -8.35
N GLN A 57 19.72 4.82 -7.11
CA GLN A 57 20.31 6.10 -6.70
C GLN A 57 21.74 6.33 -7.24
N ASP A 58 22.65 5.38 -7.02
CA ASP A 58 24.07 5.48 -7.42
C ASP A 58 24.35 5.21 -8.92
N SER A 59 23.32 4.92 -9.72
CA SER A 59 23.46 4.33 -11.06
C SER A 59 22.65 5.00 -12.18
N PHE A 60 21.60 5.75 -11.83
CA PHE A 60 20.75 6.42 -12.80
C PHE A 60 19.99 7.61 -12.18
N ASP A 61 20.55 8.81 -12.33
CA ASP A 61 20.05 10.08 -11.78
C ASP A 61 18.55 10.35 -12.09
N ARG A 62 18.07 9.86 -13.23
CA ARG A 62 16.67 10.02 -13.70
C ARG A 62 15.75 8.85 -13.31
N ALA A 63 16.09 8.07 -12.29
CA ALA A 63 15.25 6.97 -11.81
C ALA A 63 13.87 7.47 -11.31
N THR A 64 13.82 8.63 -10.65
CA THR A 64 12.56 9.26 -10.22
C THR A 64 11.65 9.61 -11.39
N ASP A 65 12.19 10.23 -12.45
CA ASP A 65 11.45 10.53 -13.69
C ASP A 65 10.89 9.25 -14.32
N ALA A 66 11.70 8.19 -14.42
CA ALA A 66 11.30 6.91 -14.99
C ALA A 66 10.20 6.23 -14.16
N PHE A 67 10.29 6.34 -12.83
CA PHE A 67 9.26 5.81 -11.93
C PHE A 67 7.94 6.60 -12.05
N GLN A 68 7.99 7.94 -12.08
CA GLN A 68 6.79 8.76 -12.31
C GLN A 68 6.17 8.51 -13.69
N CYS A 69 6.99 8.34 -14.73
CA CYS A 69 6.55 7.96 -16.07
C CYS A 69 5.80 6.61 -16.07
N LEU A 70 6.30 5.62 -15.33
CA LEU A 70 5.62 4.33 -15.13
C LEU A 70 4.29 4.47 -14.36
N VAL A 71 4.24 5.34 -13.34
CA VAL A 71 3.00 5.65 -12.59
C VAL A 71 1.96 6.29 -13.52
N ARG A 72 2.32 7.36 -14.24
CA ARG A 72 1.45 8.01 -15.24
C ARG A 72 0.93 7.02 -16.30
N ALA A 73 1.77 6.10 -16.75
CA ALA A 73 1.38 5.04 -17.68
C ALA A 73 0.36 4.06 -17.09
N PHE A 74 0.47 3.71 -15.80
CA PHE A 74 -0.49 2.86 -15.12
C PHE A 74 -1.81 3.58 -14.80
N GLU A 75 -1.77 4.84 -14.38
CA GLU A 75 -2.96 5.68 -14.13
C GLU A 75 -3.78 5.89 -15.42
N CYS A 76 -3.10 6.23 -16.52
CA CYS A 76 -3.71 6.37 -17.85
C CYS A 76 -4.32 5.05 -18.37
N PHE A 77 -3.79 3.91 -17.93
CA PHE A 77 -4.40 2.60 -18.19
C PHE A 77 -5.56 2.30 -17.23
N ALA A 78 -5.47 2.66 -15.95
CA ALA A 78 -6.49 2.37 -14.95
C ALA A 78 -7.84 3.03 -15.32
N ASP A 79 -7.83 4.34 -15.59
CA ASP A 79 -9.04 5.09 -16.01
C ASP A 79 -9.62 4.57 -17.35
N PRO A 80 -10.88 4.12 -17.39
CA PRO A 80 -11.55 3.70 -18.62
C PRO A 80 -11.63 4.79 -19.71
N LYS A 81 -11.76 6.08 -19.34
CA LYS A 81 -11.85 7.20 -20.29
C LYS A 81 -10.50 7.44 -20.96
N SER A 82 -9.41 7.45 -20.19
CA SER A 82 -8.03 7.57 -20.68
C SER A 82 -7.57 6.33 -21.46
N ARG A 83 -7.87 5.11 -21.00
CA ARG A 83 -7.52 3.87 -21.73
C ARG A 83 -8.13 3.86 -23.14
N LYS A 84 -9.40 4.25 -23.28
CA LYS A 84 -10.06 4.39 -24.60
C LYS A 84 -9.33 5.41 -25.48
N LYS A 85 -9.01 6.60 -24.97
CA LYS A 85 -8.25 7.63 -25.70
C LYS A 85 -6.87 7.10 -26.15
N ALA A 86 -6.09 6.54 -25.22
CA ALA A 86 -4.76 5.99 -25.50
C ALA A 86 -4.79 4.85 -26.53
N ALA A 87 -5.79 3.95 -26.46
CA ALA A 87 -5.94 2.85 -27.43
C ALA A 87 -6.17 3.38 -28.85
N THR A 88 -7.03 4.41 -29.02
CA THR A 88 -7.23 5.03 -30.34
C THR A 88 -5.98 5.76 -30.84
N ALA A 89 -5.17 6.36 -29.95
CA ALA A 89 -3.90 6.99 -30.30
C ALA A 89 -2.87 5.96 -30.78
N ALA A 90 -2.73 4.83 -30.09
CA ALA A 90 -1.85 3.72 -30.49
C ALA A 90 -2.25 3.16 -31.88
N LEU A 91 -3.55 2.93 -32.12
CA LEU A 91 -4.07 2.48 -33.41
C LEU A 91 -3.81 3.49 -34.55
N LYS A 92 -3.95 4.80 -34.27
CA LYS A 92 -3.60 5.87 -35.23
C LYS A 92 -2.10 5.86 -35.56
N LYS A 93 -1.23 5.74 -34.54
CA LYS A 93 0.23 5.73 -34.71
C LYS A 93 0.73 4.50 -35.49
N ALA A 94 0.17 3.32 -35.21
CA ALA A 94 0.44 2.08 -35.96
C ALA A 94 0.08 2.19 -37.46
N ARG A 95 -1.05 2.83 -37.78
CA ARG A 95 -1.46 3.13 -39.17
C ARG A 95 -0.53 4.14 -39.86
N ALA A 96 -0.09 5.18 -39.15
CA ALA A 96 0.83 6.18 -39.70
C ALA A 96 2.23 5.58 -40.01
N GLY A 97 2.74 4.70 -39.15
CA GLY A 97 4.01 3.99 -39.35
C GLY A 97 3.99 3.04 -40.56
N THR A 98 2.88 2.32 -40.78
CA THR A 98 2.75 1.43 -41.94
C THR A 98 2.64 2.19 -43.26
N ALA A 99 1.93 3.32 -43.29
CA ALA A 99 1.85 4.18 -44.48
C ALA A 99 3.21 4.76 -44.91
N THR A 100 4.00 5.26 -43.95
CA THR A 100 5.33 5.83 -44.22
C THR A 100 6.36 4.77 -44.63
N ALA A 101 6.30 3.56 -44.06
CA ALA A 101 7.11 2.43 -44.51
C ALA A 101 6.80 2.04 -45.98
N ALA A 102 5.51 1.91 -46.33
CA ALA A 102 5.07 1.57 -47.68
C ALA A 102 5.47 2.62 -48.74
N ALA A 103 5.44 3.91 -48.38
CA ALA A 103 5.91 4.99 -49.24
C ALA A 103 7.43 4.89 -49.53
N LYS A 104 8.23 4.59 -48.50
CA LYS A 104 9.70 4.50 -48.63
C LYS A 104 10.14 3.34 -49.54
N VAL A 105 9.43 2.21 -49.51
CA VAL A 105 9.68 1.06 -50.41
C VAL A 105 9.34 1.37 -51.87
N LYS A 106 8.29 2.17 -52.14
CA LYS A 106 7.99 2.62 -53.50
C LYS A 106 9.02 3.61 -54.05
N ALA A 107 9.67 4.40 -53.20
CA ALA A 107 10.72 5.32 -53.62
C ALA A 107 12.00 4.58 -54.07
N THR A 108 12.51 3.64 -53.27
CA THR A 108 13.74 2.88 -53.61
C THR A 108 13.59 1.97 -54.84
N LEU A 109 12.36 1.56 -55.19
CA LEU A 109 12.08 0.80 -56.41
C LEU A 109 12.15 1.64 -57.70
N LYS A 110 12.03 2.98 -57.63
CA LYS A 110 12.05 3.85 -58.82
C LYS A 110 13.47 4.31 -59.22
N THR A 111 14.42 4.28 -58.29
CA THR A 111 15.82 4.75 -58.51
C THR A 111 16.78 3.65 -58.99
N LYS A 112 16.30 2.42 -59.24
CA LYS A 112 17.16 1.28 -59.64
C LYS A 112 16.90 0.76 -61.06
N LEU A 113 16.48 1.65 -61.97
CA LEU A 113 16.30 1.35 -63.41
C LEU A 113 17.34 2.04 -64.32
N SER A 114 18.33 2.74 -63.75
CA SER A 114 19.27 3.61 -64.49
C SER A 114 20.75 3.38 -64.16
N SER A 115 21.15 2.13 -63.89
CA SER A 115 22.57 1.72 -63.83
C SER A 115 22.73 0.18 -63.81
N ALA A 116 22.72 -0.45 -64.99
CA ALA A 116 23.06 -1.87 -65.15
C ALA A 116 23.65 -2.15 -66.55
N ALA A 117 24.97 -2.03 -66.66
CA ALA A 117 25.75 -2.51 -67.80
C ALA A 117 26.98 -3.26 -67.28
N ALA A 118 27.51 -4.19 -68.08
CA ALA A 118 28.53 -5.20 -67.74
C ALA A 118 28.08 -6.30 -66.75
N ALA A 119 28.28 -7.55 -67.20
CA ALA A 119 28.32 -8.78 -66.39
C ALA A 119 29.81 -9.21 -66.24
N PRO A 120 30.21 -10.35 -65.62
CA PRO A 120 29.80 -11.70 -66.05
C PRO A 120 29.63 -12.80 -64.97
N ALA A 121 28.81 -13.81 -65.34
CA ALA A 121 28.97 -15.27 -65.18
C ALA A 121 29.41 -15.99 -63.86
N ALA A 122 28.92 -17.24 -63.76
CA ALA A 122 29.18 -18.31 -62.78
C ALA A 122 28.55 -18.15 -61.37
N GLY A 123 27.84 -19.15 -60.82
CA GLY A 123 27.53 -20.49 -61.35
C GLY A 123 26.55 -21.29 -60.47
N ALA A 124 26.54 -22.62 -60.69
CA ALA A 124 25.78 -23.68 -60.02
C ALA A 124 25.67 -23.59 -58.47
N THR A 125 24.69 -24.20 -57.77
CA THR A 125 23.73 -25.28 -58.12
C THR A 125 22.50 -25.26 -57.21
N ALA A 126 21.40 -25.93 -57.60
CA ALA A 126 20.27 -26.22 -56.70
C ALA A 126 20.57 -27.44 -55.78
N PRO A 127 19.73 -27.69 -54.75
CA PRO A 127 18.77 -28.78 -54.93
C PRO A 127 17.33 -28.47 -54.49
N LYS A 128 16.37 -29.22 -55.05
CA LYS A 128 14.96 -29.22 -54.63
C LYS A 128 14.79 -30.06 -53.36
N GLN A 129 13.90 -29.64 -52.45
CA GLN A 129 13.13 -30.60 -51.64
C GLN A 129 11.63 -30.32 -51.77
N LYS A 130 10.85 -31.38 -51.99
CA LYS A 130 9.39 -31.40 -51.91
C LYS A 130 9.02 -32.06 -50.58
N THR A 131 8.15 -31.43 -49.80
CA THR A 131 7.25 -32.13 -48.89
C THR A 131 5.85 -31.54 -49.00
N ALA A 132 4.84 -32.35 -48.71
CA ALA A 132 3.43 -32.00 -48.81
C ALA A 132 2.69 -32.59 -47.60
N ARG A 133 1.38 -32.29 -47.49
CA ARG A 133 0.49 -32.60 -46.34
C ARG A 133 0.74 -31.67 -45.14
N LYS A 134 -0.23 -31.38 -44.28
CA LYS A 134 -1.67 -31.75 -44.23
C LYS A 134 -2.45 -30.56 -43.66
N ALA A 135 -3.61 -30.23 -44.19
CA ALA A 135 -4.51 -29.25 -43.57
C ALA A 135 -5.60 -30.00 -42.76
N GLU A 136 -5.76 -29.65 -41.48
CA GLU A 136 -6.83 -30.17 -40.64
C GLU A 136 -7.73 -29.03 -40.15
N LYS A 137 -9.04 -29.30 -40.06
CA LYS A 137 -10.09 -28.33 -39.72
C LYS A 137 -10.54 -28.53 -38.27
N PRO A 138 -10.69 -27.46 -37.47
CA PRO A 138 -11.50 -27.54 -36.25
C PRO A 138 -13.01 -27.64 -36.63
N PRO A 139 -13.82 -28.44 -35.90
CA PRO A 139 -15.23 -28.65 -36.22
C PRO A 139 -16.16 -27.56 -35.67
N LYS A 140 -17.22 -27.22 -36.43
CA LYS A 140 -18.35 -26.41 -35.94
C LYS A 140 -19.19 -27.23 -34.96
N LYS A 141 -19.55 -26.66 -33.79
CA LYS A 141 -20.67 -27.15 -32.96
C LYS A 141 -21.94 -26.32 -33.22
N GLN A 142 -23.09 -26.95 -33.03
CA GLN A 142 -24.43 -26.37 -33.19
C GLN A 142 -25.05 -26.04 -31.82
N PRO A 143 -25.81 -24.95 -31.68
CA PRO A 143 -26.96 -24.88 -30.78
C PRO A 143 -28.24 -25.34 -31.52
N LYS A 144 -29.20 -25.96 -30.81
CA LYS A 144 -30.49 -26.43 -31.36
C LYS A 144 -31.64 -25.46 -31.05
N LYS A 145 -32.72 -25.53 -31.85
CA LYS A 145 -33.94 -24.72 -31.72
C LYS A 145 -34.89 -25.19 -30.61
N GLY A 146 -35.62 -24.24 -30.00
CA GLY A 146 -36.86 -24.43 -29.23
C GLY A 146 -37.12 -23.24 -28.29
N LYS A 147 -38.36 -22.76 -28.01
CA LYS A 147 -39.68 -23.11 -28.59
C LYS A 147 -40.73 -21.97 -28.36
N ARG A 148 -40.90 -21.11 -29.38
CA ARG A 148 -42.16 -20.53 -29.92
C ARG A 148 -43.39 -20.27 -29.01
N GLN A 149 -43.71 -18.98 -28.84
CA GLN A 149 -45.03 -18.26 -28.77
C GLN A 149 -44.68 -16.75 -28.85
N LYS A 150 -45.43 -15.74 -29.33
CA LYS A 150 -46.77 -15.51 -29.95
C LYS A 150 -48.06 -15.77 -29.15
N ALA A 151 -48.59 -14.69 -28.58
CA ALA A 151 -49.98 -14.22 -28.73
C ALA A 151 -49.95 -12.73 -29.14
N ALA A 152 -51.05 -12.19 -29.63
CA ALA A 152 -51.33 -10.75 -29.82
C ALA A 152 -52.83 -10.54 -29.45
N PRO A 153 -53.32 -9.31 -29.28
CA PRO A 153 -54.02 -8.67 -30.41
C PRO A 153 -53.74 -7.16 -30.56
N GLU A 154 -54.43 -6.53 -31.51
CA GLU A 154 -54.31 -5.13 -31.93
C GLU A 154 -55.42 -4.20 -31.38
N SER A 155 -55.09 -2.91 -31.26
CA SER A 155 -55.98 -1.72 -31.25
C SER A 155 -55.05 -0.50 -31.44
N ASP A 156 -55.13 0.39 -32.43
CA ASP A 156 -56.27 1.22 -32.91
C ASP A 156 -56.94 2.01 -31.76
N GLU A 157 -57.17 3.32 -31.84
CA GLU A 157 -57.21 4.23 -33.01
C GLU A 157 -56.25 5.44 -32.86
N GLU A 158 -56.17 6.29 -33.89
CA GLU A 158 -55.42 7.56 -33.90
C GLU A 158 -56.17 8.72 -33.20
N GLU A 159 -55.44 9.71 -32.69
CA GLU A 159 -55.83 11.12 -32.76
C GLU A 159 -54.57 12.01 -32.74
N ALA A 160 -54.64 13.19 -33.36
CA ALA A 160 -53.46 14.03 -33.64
C ALA A 160 -53.50 15.39 -32.93
N SER A 161 -52.38 15.79 -32.33
CA SER A 161 -52.12 17.18 -31.92
C SER A 161 -50.63 17.47 -31.91
N GLU A 162 -50.22 18.55 -32.59
CA GLU A 162 -48.84 18.95 -32.81
C GLU A 162 -48.37 19.95 -31.75
N SER A 163 -47.19 19.77 -31.15
CA SER A 163 -46.31 20.88 -30.74
C SER A 163 -44.87 20.39 -30.52
N GLU A 164 -43.91 20.91 -31.29
CA GLU A 164 -42.49 20.67 -31.04
C GLU A 164 -41.96 21.49 -29.85
N VAL A 165 -41.51 20.82 -28.78
CA VAL A 165 -40.32 21.25 -28.01
C VAL A 165 -39.59 20.00 -27.51
N GLU A 166 -38.61 19.49 -28.26
CA GLU A 166 -37.81 18.35 -27.79
C GLU A 166 -36.86 18.78 -26.66
N SER A 167 -37.28 18.52 -25.41
CA SER A 167 -36.48 18.72 -24.22
C SER A 167 -35.48 17.57 -24.04
N GLU A 168 -34.31 17.65 -24.70
CA GLU A 168 -33.19 16.68 -24.55
C GLU A 168 -32.51 16.74 -23.16
N GLY A 169 -33.26 16.97 -22.07
CA GLY A 169 -32.74 17.26 -20.73
C GLY A 169 -33.00 16.21 -19.65
N GLU A 170 -34.06 15.40 -19.76
CA GLU A 170 -34.59 14.65 -18.59
C GLU A 170 -34.13 13.19 -18.45
N GLU A 171 -33.66 12.51 -19.51
CA GLU A 171 -33.12 11.14 -19.38
C GLU A 171 -31.70 11.08 -18.74
N ALA A 172 -31.12 12.22 -18.37
CA ALA A 172 -29.82 12.29 -17.71
C ALA A 172 -29.88 12.05 -16.19
N SER A 173 -31.01 12.33 -15.53
CA SER A 173 -31.12 12.30 -14.06
C SER A 173 -31.21 10.89 -13.49
N ALA A 174 -32.05 10.02 -14.06
CA ALA A 174 -32.31 8.67 -13.55
C ALA A 174 -31.04 7.79 -13.52
N ALA A 175 -30.09 8.01 -14.44
CA ALA A 175 -28.80 7.32 -14.47
C ALA A 175 -27.75 7.91 -13.50
N GLU A 176 -28.02 9.07 -12.90
CA GLU A 176 -27.22 9.63 -11.82
C GLU A 176 -27.79 9.23 -10.45
N GLU A 177 -29.13 9.21 -10.28
CA GLU A 177 -29.80 8.74 -9.05
C GLU A 177 -29.45 7.27 -8.71
N ASP A 178 -29.51 6.36 -9.69
CA ASP A 178 -29.12 4.93 -9.53
C ASP A 178 -27.65 4.79 -9.04
N ALA A 179 -26.76 5.69 -9.48
CA ALA A 179 -25.36 5.71 -9.04
C ALA A 179 -25.20 6.26 -7.61
N TRP A 180 -26.01 7.24 -7.19
CA TRP A 180 -26.05 7.72 -5.80
C TRP A 180 -26.62 6.64 -4.86
N GLU A 181 -27.64 5.88 -5.29
CA GLU A 181 -28.16 4.74 -4.51
C GLU A 181 -27.15 3.59 -4.38
N GLU A 182 -26.42 3.20 -5.45
CA GLU A 182 -25.37 2.18 -5.34
C GLU A 182 -24.25 2.62 -4.38
N TRP A 183 -23.88 3.91 -4.38
CA TRP A 183 -22.87 4.45 -3.46
C TRP A 183 -23.37 4.49 -2.01
N ALA A 184 -24.61 4.90 -1.77
CA ALA A 184 -25.21 4.87 -0.43
C ALA A 184 -25.34 3.43 0.11
N ALA A 185 -25.72 2.47 -0.75
CA ALA A 185 -25.79 1.05 -0.38
C ALA A 185 -24.41 0.45 -0.07
N ALA A 186 -23.35 0.87 -0.76
CA ALA A 186 -21.97 0.46 -0.47
C ALA A 186 -21.44 0.99 0.88
N ASP A 187 -22.08 2.01 1.43
CA ASP A 187 -21.71 2.69 2.67
C ASP A 187 -22.55 2.28 3.89
N ALA A 188 -23.62 1.50 3.70
CA ALA A 188 -24.46 0.96 4.75
C ALA A 188 -23.71 0.01 5.71
N GLU A 189 -24.14 -0.04 6.98
CA GLU A 189 -23.57 -0.97 7.97
C GLU A 189 -23.93 -2.43 7.59
N PRO A 190 -22.94 -3.34 7.44
CA PRO A 190 -23.21 -4.69 6.95
C PRO A 190 -23.95 -5.54 7.99
N GLU A 191 -25.09 -6.13 7.60
CA GLU A 191 -25.88 -7.01 8.45
C GLU A 191 -25.08 -8.24 8.93
N VAL A 192 -25.06 -8.49 10.25
CA VAL A 192 -24.42 -9.68 10.82
C VAL A 192 -25.42 -10.83 10.90
N SER A 193 -25.21 -11.88 10.12
CA SER A 193 -26.07 -13.06 10.14
C SER A 193 -26.01 -13.76 11.49
N THR A 194 -27.17 -14.02 12.07
CA THR A 194 -27.31 -14.88 13.26
C THR A 194 -27.00 -16.36 12.95
N SER A 195 -26.79 -16.73 11.67
CA SER A 195 -26.50 -18.10 11.25
C SER A 195 -25.15 -18.61 11.76
N ARG A 196 -25.23 -19.53 12.73
CA ARG A 196 -24.09 -20.33 13.22
C ARG A 196 -23.83 -21.59 12.40
N THR A 197 -24.37 -21.67 11.18
CA THR A 197 -24.16 -22.80 10.28
C THR A 197 -22.79 -22.68 9.60
N PRO A 198 -21.89 -23.68 9.72
CA PRO A 198 -20.59 -23.63 9.06
C PRO A 198 -20.73 -23.84 7.54
N ILE A 199 -20.08 -22.97 6.77
CA ILE A 199 -20.09 -22.97 5.31
C ILE A 199 -18.91 -23.79 4.77
N GLY A 200 -19.16 -24.51 3.67
CA GLY A 200 -18.15 -25.28 2.95
C GLY A 200 -17.85 -26.66 3.57
N GLN A 201 -17.14 -27.49 2.80
CA GLN A 201 -16.68 -28.81 3.26
C GLN A 201 -15.24 -28.74 3.79
N PRO A 202 -14.91 -29.39 4.92
CA PRO A 202 -13.58 -29.34 5.51
C PRO A 202 -12.54 -30.02 4.60
N ARG A 203 -11.48 -29.28 4.24
CA ARG A 203 -10.32 -29.80 3.49
C ARG A 203 -9.15 -29.96 4.45
N VAL A 204 -8.96 -31.15 5.00
CA VAL A 204 -7.95 -31.39 6.05
C VAL A 204 -7.19 -32.69 5.82
N GLY A 205 -5.87 -32.67 6.08
CA GLY A 205 -5.02 -33.85 6.01
C GLY A 205 -4.57 -34.24 4.60
N GLY A 206 -3.71 -35.26 4.52
CA GLY A 206 -3.08 -35.71 3.28
C GLY A 206 -2.23 -34.61 2.65
N LEU A 207 -2.68 -34.08 1.51
CA LEU A 207 -2.06 -32.94 0.82
C LEU A 207 -2.37 -31.60 1.50
N TYR A 208 -3.46 -31.48 2.26
CA TYR A 208 -3.88 -30.25 2.90
C TYR A 208 -3.15 -30.08 4.24
N GLN A 209 -2.14 -29.21 4.26
CA GLN A 209 -1.22 -29.03 5.38
C GLN A 209 -1.04 -27.54 5.68
N GLN A 210 -1.13 -27.18 6.96
CA GLN A 210 -1.01 -25.79 7.42
C GLN A 210 0.37 -25.24 7.09
N THR A 211 0.42 -24.11 6.39
CA THR A 211 1.68 -23.43 6.06
C THR A 211 2.16 -22.63 7.26
N THR A 212 3.47 -22.56 7.50
CA THR A 212 4.02 -21.73 8.57
C THR A 212 4.05 -20.26 8.13
N VAL A 213 3.19 -19.46 8.74
CA VAL A 213 3.03 -18.02 8.51
C VAL A 213 3.89 -17.26 9.53
N GLY A 214 4.39 -16.07 9.17
CA GLY A 214 5.05 -15.18 10.12
C GLY A 214 5.14 -13.72 9.69
N CYS A 215 5.51 -12.86 10.64
CA CYS A 215 5.59 -11.42 10.46
C CYS A 215 6.70 -11.00 9.48
N PRO A 216 6.43 -10.15 8.48
CA PRO A 216 7.47 -9.68 7.55
C PRO A 216 8.52 -8.80 8.25
N LYS A 217 8.15 -8.08 9.31
CA LYS A 217 9.01 -7.13 10.02
C LYS A 217 9.96 -7.79 11.03
N CYS A 218 9.45 -8.61 11.94
CA CYS A 218 10.24 -9.24 13.01
C CYS A 218 10.47 -10.75 12.83
N ARG A 219 9.85 -11.40 11.83
CA ARG A 219 9.94 -12.84 11.54
C ARG A 219 9.44 -13.76 12.66
N SER A 220 8.65 -13.25 13.61
CA SER A 220 7.87 -14.10 14.52
C SER A 220 6.96 -15.03 13.72
N LEU A 221 6.95 -16.33 14.02
CA LEU A 221 5.91 -17.22 13.52
C LEU A 221 4.57 -16.83 14.13
N TRP A 222 3.48 -17.04 13.39
CA TRP A 222 2.12 -16.90 13.88
C TRP A 222 1.45 -18.28 13.91
N GLU A 223 1.03 -18.68 15.10
CA GLU A 223 0.13 -19.81 15.29
C GLU A 223 -1.29 -19.22 15.46
N PRO A 224 -2.27 -19.57 14.61
CA PRO A 224 -3.62 -19.05 14.74
C PRO A 224 -4.31 -19.71 15.94
N ASP A 225 -4.94 -18.90 16.80
CA ASP A 225 -5.56 -19.39 18.05
C ASP A 225 -6.62 -20.47 17.79
N SER A 226 -7.25 -20.43 16.60
CA SER A 226 -8.26 -21.37 16.15
C SER A 226 -8.17 -21.70 14.66
N ARG A 227 -8.70 -22.89 14.32
CA ARG A 227 -8.80 -23.39 12.95
C ARG A 227 -9.66 -22.50 12.01
N PRO A 228 -10.82 -21.95 12.43
CA PRO A 228 -11.56 -21.02 11.59
C PRO A 228 -10.80 -19.71 11.30
N GLN A 229 -10.07 -19.13 12.28
CA GLN A 229 -9.25 -17.93 12.05
C GLN A 229 -8.19 -18.15 10.95
N TYR A 230 -7.56 -19.34 10.87
CA TYR A 230 -6.64 -19.64 9.77
C TYR A 230 -7.33 -19.54 8.40
N SER A 231 -8.59 -19.98 8.29
CA SER A 231 -9.34 -19.95 7.05
C SER A 231 -9.82 -18.54 6.69
N LEU A 232 -10.16 -17.74 7.71
CA LEU A 232 -10.52 -16.32 7.58
C LEU A 232 -9.34 -15.44 7.19
N PHE A 233 -8.14 -15.73 7.72
CA PHE A 233 -6.89 -15.06 7.36
C PHE A 233 -6.42 -15.46 5.95
N MET A 234 -6.32 -16.75 5.65
CA MET A 234 -5.76 -17.23 4.37
C MET A 234 -6.72 -17.05 3.18
N GLY A 235 -8.03 -17.14 3.41
CA GLY A 235 -9.05 -17.12 2.36
C GLY A 235 -9.46 -15.71 1.91
N HIS A 236 -10.51 -15.66 1.10
CA HIS A 236 -11.01 -14.43 0.46
C HIS A 236 -11.49 -13.34 1.44
N TRP A 237 -11.78 -13.70 2.68
CA TRP A 237 -12.20 -12.76 3.74
C TRP A 237 -11.05 -11.96 4.35
N GLY A 238 -9.79 -12.31 4.04
CA GLY A 238 -8.63 -11.44 4.22
C GLY A 238 -8.30 -10.99 5.65
N LYS A 239 -8.90 -11.60 6.71
CA LYS A 239 -8.85 -11.06 8.08
C LYS A 239 -7.43 -10.71 8.47
N ARG A 240 -7.22 -9.46 8.89
CA ARG A 240 -5.92 -8.95 9.30
C ARG A 240 -5.51 -9.46 10.69
N VAL A 241 -4.20 -9.57 10.90
CA VAL A 241 -3.58 -10.11 12.13
C VAL A 241 -2.54 -9.13 12.67
N HIS A 242 -2.65 -8.84 13.96
CA HIS A 242 -1.70 -7.99 14.69
C HIS A 242 -0.52 -8.82 15.19
N CYS A 243 0.71 -8.40 14.87
CA CYS A 243 1.91 -9.10 15.36
C CYS A 243 2.25 -8.69 16.79
N GLN A 244 2.08 -9.61 17.75
CA GLN A 244 2.36 -9.41 19.18
C GLN A 244 3.72 -8.74 19.51
N LEU A 245 4.77 -8.98 18.70
CA LEU A 245 6.11 -8.43 18.97
C LEU A 245 6.37 -7.03 18.40
N CYS A 246 5.60 -6.57 17.41
CA CYS A 246 5.82 -5.26 16.79
C CYS A 246 4.56 -4.40 16.65
N LEU A 247 3.40 -4.90 17.04
CA LEU A 247 2.08 -4.25 17.06
C LEU A 247 1.54 -3.78 15.70
N PHE A 248 2.32 -3.88 14.62
CA PHE A 248 1.85 -3.72 13.25
C PHE A 248 0.86 -4.82 12.85
N GLU A 249 -0.13 -4.40 12.09
CA GLU A 249 -1.15 -5.24 11.47
C GLU A 249 -0.73 -5.71 10.06
N PHE A 250 -1.12 -6.92 9.68
CA PHE A 250 -0.82 -7.52 8.38
C PHE A 250 -1.97 -8.38 7.85
N GLY A 251 -2.24 -8.30 6.55
CA GLY A 251 -3.09 -9.26 5.82
C GLY A 251 -2.29 -10.46 5.30
N CYS A 252 -2.96 -11.52 4.85
CA CYS A 252 -2.27 -12.74 4.41
C CYS A 252 -1.32 -12.52 3.22
N ALA A 253 -1.64 -11.63 2.28
CA ALA A 253 -0.77 -11.31 1.14
C ALA A 253 0.53 -10.58 1.52
N THR A 254 0.64 -10.01 2.73
CA THR A 254 1.88 -9.33 3.22
C THR A 254 2.67 -10.16 4.23
N ALA A 255 2.16 -11.32 4.64
CA ALA A 255 2.83 -12.22 5.58
C ALA A 255 3.90 -13.10 4.90
N LEU A 256 4.85 -13.61 5.69
CA LEU A 256 5.86 -14.56 5.22
C LEU A 256 5.30 -15.98 5.26
N HIS A 257 5.09 -16.60 4.10
CA HIS A 257 4.60 -17.98 3.99
C HIS A 257 5.73 -18.95 3.71
N ASN A 258 5.83 -20.01 4.51
CA ASN A 258 6.87 -21.03 4.38
C ASN A 258 6.26 -22.42 4.10
N CYS A 259 6.89 -23.16 3.18
CA CYS A 259 6.43 -24.47 2.75
C CYS A 259 6.44 -25.50 3.90
N PRO A 260 5.35 -26.25 4.15
CA PRO A 260 5.21 -27.13 5.32
C PRO A 260 6.20 -28.31 5.35
N HIS A 261 6.85 -28.61 4.21
CA HIS A 261 7.78 -29.74 4.10
C HIS A 261 9.27 -29.35 4.17
N CYS A 262 9.62 -28.07 4.09
CA CYS A 262 11.03 -27.63 4.02
C CYS A 262 11.30 -26.20 4.49
N SER A 263 10.30 -25.51 5.03
CA SER A 263 10.34 -24.13 5.53
C SER A 263 10.93 -23.11 4.56
N ALA A 264 10.85 -23.38 3.25
CA ALA A 264 11.26 -22.46 2.22
C ALA A 264 10.15 -21.43 1.97
N ALA A 265 10.50 -20.15 2.00
CA ALA A 265 9.59 -19.05 1.72
C ALA A 265 9.02 -19.14 0.29
N PHE A 266 7.77 -18.74 0.13
CA PHE A 266 7.11 -18.59 -1.16
C PHE A 266 6.13 -17.42 -1.13
N ASP A 267 5.91 -16.83 -2.31
CA ASP A 267 4.99 -15.72 -2.53
C ASP A 267 3.54 -16.28 -2.51
N TYR A 268 2.70 -15.81 -1.59
CA TYR A 268 1.29 -16.20 -1.49
C TYR A 268 0.38 -15.16 -2.13
N ASP A 269 -0.64 -15.64 -2.83
CA ASP A 269 -1.75 -14.85 -3.37
C ASP A 269 -3.05 -15.53 -2.92
N VAL A 270 -4.09 -14.76 -2.61
CA VAL A 270 -5.38 -15.29 -2.10
C VAL A 270 -6.00 -16.29 -3.11
N SER A 271 -5.78 -16.09 -4.40
CA SER A 271 -6.20 -17.03 -5.46
C SER A 271 -5.53 -18.41 -5.40
N MET A 272 -4.46 -18.57 -4.60
CA MET A 272 -3.82 -19.86 -4.34
C MET A 272 -4.54 -20.71 -3.29
N TYR A 273 -5.47 -20.14 -2.50
CA TYR A 273 -6.06 -20.80 -1.33
C TYR A 273 -6.79 -22.11 -1.64
N ASP A 274 -7.56 -22.13 -2.73
CA ASP A 274 -8.29 -23.30 -3.22
C ASP A 274 -7.45 -24.21 -4.15
N ALA A 275 -6.22 -23.81 -4.48
CA ALA A 275 -5.36 -24.48 -5.46
C ALA A 275 -4.20 -25.24 -4.81
N VAL A 276 -3.93 -26.45 -5.29
CA VAL A 276 -2.77 -27.26 -4.85
C VAL A 276 -1.49 -26.68 -5.43
N GLN A 277 -0.58 -26.24 -4.55
CA GLN A 277 0.70 -25.64 -4.90
C GLN A 277 1.82 -26.68 -4.93
N SER A 278 2.87 -26.43 -5.72
CA SER A 278 4.11 -27.23 -5.70
C SER A 278 5.28 -26.39 -5.20
N CYS A 279 6.01 -26.89 -4.20
CA CYS A 279 7.14 -26.17 -3.65
C CYS A 279 8.30 -26.07 -4.65
N LYS A 280 8.64 -24.83 -5.06
CA LYS A 280 9.80 -24.51 -5.93
C LYS A 280 11.11 -25.18 -5.47
N ARG A 281 11.31 -25.41 -4.16
CA ARG A 281 12.53 -26.02 -3.58
C ARG A 281 12.48 -27.54 -3.45
N CYS A 282 11.43 -28.11 -2.83
CA CYS A 282 11.38 -29.55 -2.53
C CYS A 282 10.47 -30.38 -3.46
N LYS A 283 9.81 -29.74 -4.45
CA LYS A 283 8.93 -30.31 -5.48
C LYS A 283 7.68 -31.05 -4.99
N LYS A 284 7.53 -31.24 -3.66
CA LYS A 284 6.31 -31.77 -3.04
C LYS A 284 5.13 -30.82 -3.27
N GLN A 285 3.95 -31.40 -3.45
CA GLN A 285 2.68 -30.69 -3.56
C GLN A 285 2.02 -30.55 -2.18
N PHE A 286 1.40 -29.41 -1.92
CA PHE A 286 0.61 -29.13 -0.72
C PHE A 286 -0.57 -28.21 -1.07
N GLY A 287 -1.69 -28.36 -0.37
CA GLY A 287 -2.84 -27.45 -0.41
C GLY A 287 -3.06 -26.80 0.95
N PHE A 288 -3.77 -25.67 0.96
CA PHE A 288 -4.11 -24.98 2.20
C PHE A 288 -5.33 -25.64 2.85
N PRO A 289 -5.27 -25.99 4.16
CA PRO A 289 -6.40 -26.61 4.83
C PRO A 289 -7.54 -25.62 4.98
N TYR A 290 -8.75 -26.06 4.65
CA TYR A 290 -9.99 -25.29 4.81
C TYR A 290 -10.76 -25.84 6.01
N TYR A 291 -11.00 -24.96 6.98
CA TYR A 291 -11.84 -25.24 8.13
C TYR A 291 -13.14 -24.44 7.95
N PRO A 292 -14.32 -25.11 7.89
CA PRO A 292 -15.60 -24.44 7.69
C PRO A 292 -15.83 -23.30 8.69
N VAL A 293 -16.34 -22.19 8.17
CA VAL A 293 -16.54 -20.94 8.92
C VAL A 293 -18.03 -20.60 8.93
N ASN A 294 -18.54 -20.13 10.07
CA ASN A 294 -19.93 -19.69 10.18
C ASN A 294 -20.10 -18.32 9.50
N GLN A 295 -21.24 -18.08 8.85
CA GLN A 295 -21.54 -16.78 8.19
C GLN A 295 -21.36 -15.60 9.17
N HIS A 296 -21.88 -15.72 10.38
CA HIS A 296 -21.66 -14.79 11.50
C HIS A 296 -20.20 -14.33 11.69
N LEU A 297 -19.21 -15.20 11.52
CA LEU A 297 -17.79 -14.84 11.70
C LEU A 297 -17.22 -14.08 10.49
N ILE A 298 -17.78 -14.30 9.31
CA ILE A 298 -17.46 -13.57 8.08
C ILE A 298 -18.05 -12.16 8.18
N ASP A 299 -19.33 -12.06 8.56
CA ASP A 299 -20.03 -10.78 8.66
C ASP A 299 -19.46 -9.92 9.80
N GLN A 300 -19.05 -10.53 10.92
CA GLN A 300 -18.32 -9.81 11.97
C GLN A 300 -17.01 -9.19 11.47
N ILE A 301 -16.28 -9.84 10.55
CA ILE A 301 -15.08 -9.24 9.94
C ILE A 301 -15.48 -8.09 9.01
N ALA A 302 -16.50 -8.29 8.17
CA ALA A 302 -17.00 -7.22 7.30
C ALA A 302 -17.44 -5.98 8.11
N LEU A 303 -18.05 -6.21 9.28
CA LEU A 303 -18.45 -5.16 10.21
C LEU A 303 -17.24 -4.50 10.90
N GLU A 304 -16.26 -5.27 11.38
CA GLU A 304 -14.99 -4.75 11.91
C GLU A 304 -14.30 -3.83 10.88
N GLU A 305 -14.19 -4.27 9.62
CA GLU A 305 -13.54 -3.50 8.55
C GLU A 305 -14.37 -2.29 8.06
N TRP A 306 -15.70 -2.36 8.11
CA TRP A 306 -16.58 -1.21 7.83
C TRP A 306 -16.47 -0.15 8.92
N LYS A 307 -16.48 -0.54 10.20
CA LYS A 307 -16.34 0.40 11.34
C LYS A 307 -14.99 1.10 11.31
N GLU A 308 -13.91 0.36 11.11
CA GLU A 308 -12.56 0.94 10.98
C GLU A 308 -12.42 1.88 9.75
N ARG A 309 -13.17 1.62 8.67
CA ARG A 309 -13.23 2.52 7.50
C ARG A 309 -13.95 3.82 7.85
N LYS A 310 -15.14 3.74 8.45
CA LYS A 310 -15.93 4.91 8.87
C LYS A 310 -15.27 5.71 9.98
N ASP A 311 -14.55 5.08 10.90
CA ASP A 311 -13.81 5.79 11.95
C ASP A 311 -12.56 6.48 11.40
N ARG A 312 -11.88 5.88 10.41
CA ARG A 312 -10.79 6.52 9.66
C ARG A 312 -11.29 7.72 8.85
N GLU A 313 -12.47 7.61 8.25
CA GLU A 313 -13.13 8.70 7.53
C GLU A 313 -13.52 9.84 8.48
N LYS A 314 -14.23 9.56 9.57
CA LYS A 314 -14.54 10.54 10.64
C LYS A 314 -13.29 11.15 11.28
N ALA A 315 -12.17 10.42 11.34
CA ALA A 315 -10.89 10.97 11.78
C ALA A 315 -10.31 11.95 10.75
N ALA A 316 -10.30 11.58 9.46
CA ALA A 316 -9.84 12.45 8.38
C ALA A 316 -10.74 13.69 8.20
N GLU A 317 -12.05 13.56 8.39
CA GLU A 317 -13.02 14.66 8.37
C GLU A 317 -12.78 15.63 9.54
N ARG A 318 -12.55 15.12 10.76
CA ARG A 318 -12.16 15.94 11.92
C ARG A 318 -10.81 16.64 11.69
N GLU A 319 -9.83 15.95 11.11
CA GLU A 319 -8.54 16.56 10.76
C GLU A 319 -8.71 17.64 9.69
N ALA A 320 -9.51 17.40 8.64
CA ALA A 320 -9.82 18.39 7.60
C ALA A 320 -10.57 19.61 8.16
N ARG A 321 -11.55 19.40 9.06
CA ARG A 321 -12.29 20.47 9.76
C ARG A 321 -11.37 21.28 10.68
N ALA A 322 -10.44 20.63 11.37
CA ALA A 322 -9.40 21.33 12.14
C ALA A 322 -8.48 22.14 11.22
N ARG A 323 -7.95 21.52 10.15
CA ARG A 323 -7.07 22.16 9.16
C ARG A 323 -7.73 23.35 8.48
N ALA A 324 -9.03 23.28 8.18
CA ALA A 324 -9.80 24.42 7.66
C ALA A 324 -9.92 25.57 8.69
N ARG A 325 -10.21 25.26 9.97
CA ARG A 325 -10.25 26.27 11.05
C ARG A 325 -8.91 26.96 11.28
N HIS A 326 -7.79 26.28 11.03
CA HIS A 326 -6.47 26.89 11.03
C HIS A 326 -6.19 27.70 9.76
N GLY A 327 -6.36 27.11 8.57
CA GLY A 327 -5.99 27.72 7.29
C GLY A 327 -6.84 28.92 6.85
N THR A 328 -8.09 29.04 7.31
CA THR A 328 -8.92 30.24 7.03
C THR A 328 -8.43 31.47 7.82
N ARG A 329 -7.51 31.31 8.78
CA ARG A 329 -6.88 32.42 9.53
C ARG A 329 -5.60 32.93 8.85
N GLY A 330 -5.61 32.96 7.51
CA GLY A 330 -4.48 33.13 6.58
C GLY A 330 -3.74 34.46 6.61
N ASN A 331 -3.24 34.86 7.78
CA ASN A 331 -2.26 35.93 7.96
C ASN A 331 -1.41 35.72 9.25
N VAL A 332 -1.32 34.46 9.72
CA VAL A 332 -0.57 34.06 10.94
C VAL A 332 0.30 32.80 10.70
N ASP A 333 0.26 32.24 9.48
CA ASP A 333 0.98 31.01 9.13
C ASP A 333 2.51 31.16 9.12
N ASP A 334 3.03 32.38 8.93
CA ASP A 334 4.47 32.69 9.05
C ASP A 334 4.97 32.45 10.49
N ASP A 335 4.20 32.90 11.49
CA ASP A 335 4.50 32.70 12.91
C ASP A 335 4.40 31.21 13.28
N SER A 336 3.43 30.47 12.71
CA SER A 336 3.33 29.01 12.91
C SER A 336 4.52 28.24 12.30
N ALA A 337 4.94 28.60 11.09
CA ALA A 337 6.07 27.97 10.41
C ALA A 337 7.42 28.29 11.10
N GLU A 338 7.65 29.53 11.48
CA GLU A 338 8.83 29.89 12.29
C GLU A 338 8.74 29.25 13.70
N SER A 339 7.55 29.14 14.31
CA SER A 339 7.37 28.47 15.60
C SER A 339 7.78 27.00 15.55
N GLU A 340 7.25 26.20 14.62
CA GLU A 340 7.63 24.79 14.43
C GLU A 340 9.14 24.65 14.17
N LYS A 341 9.69 25.51 13.31
CA LYS A 341 11.13 25.59 13.01
C LYS A 341 11.96 25.95 14.25
N THR A 342 11.51 26.88 15.10
CA THR A 342 12.19 27.15 16.39
C THR A 342 12.10 25.94 17.31
N GLN A 343 10.98 25.22 17.33
CA GLN A 343 10.74 24.08 18.21
C GLN A 343 11.61 22.88 17.80
N LEU A 344 11.78 22.64 16.49
CA LEU A 344 12.77 21.73 15.92
C LEU A 344 14.21 22.10 16.30
N LEU A 345 14.62 23.36 16.08
CA LEU A 345 15.97 23.85 16.42
C LEU A 345 16.26 23.75 17.93
N VAL A 346 15.25 23.95 18.78
CA VAL A 346 15.35 23.72 20.23
C VAL A 346 15.45 22.24 20.56
N GLY A 347 14.70 21.37 19.88
CA GLY A 347 14.81 19.92 20.02
C GLY A 347 16.23 19.41 19.76
N THR A 348 16.82 19.78 18.62
CA THR A 348 18.22 19.47 18.30
C THR A 348 19.19 20.02 19.35
N CYS A 349 19.05 21.30 19.72
CA CYS A 349 19.89 21.97 20.72
C CYS A 349 19.85 21.29 22.11
N VAL A 350 18.71 20.69 22.49
CA VAL A 350 18.55 19.92 23.74
C VAL A 350 19.17 18.52 23.64
N MET A 351 19.18 17.89 22.47
CA MET A 351 19.76 16.55 22.28
C MET A 351 21.29 16.55 22.19
N ASP A 352 21.87 17.51 21.47
CA ASP A 352 23.31 17.54 21.19
C ASP A 352 24.16 18.30 22.24
N GLU A 353 23.53 18.97 23.21
CA GLU A 353 24.11 20.07 24.02
C GLU A 353 24.76 21.19 23.16
N GLU A 354 24.53 21.25 21.86
CA GLU A 354 25.18 22.19 20.92
C GLU A 354 24.13 22.87 20.02
N CYS A 355 24.18 24.21 19.92
CA CYS A 355 23.20 24.95 19.14
C CYS A 355 23.46 24.80 17.63
N PRO A 356 22.49 24.35 16.81
CA PRO A 356 22.69 24.15 15.37
C PRO A 356 22.93 25.45 14.57
N LEU A 357 22.73 26.63 15.18
CA LEU A 357 22.87 27.94 14.51
C LEU A 357 24.23 28.63 14.74
N CYS A 358 24.99 28.21 15.76
CA CYS A 358 26.25 28.85 16.15
C CYS A 358 27.29 27.89 16.77
N HIS A 359 26.95 26.59 16.90
CA HIS A 359 27.76 25.52 17.48
C HIS A 359 28.31 25.81 18.89
N ALA A 360 27.67 26.72 19.63
CA ALA A 360 27.96 26.96 21.03
C ALA A 360 27.38 25.82 21.89
N ARG A 361 28.15 25.36 22.89
CA ARG A 361 27.66 24.39 23.88
C ARG A 361 26.70 25.03 24.87
N VAL A 362 25.48 24.53 24.92
CA VAL A 362 24.39 24.97 25.79
C VAL A 362 24.05 23.84 26.75
N LYS A 363 23.99 24.15 28.05
CA LYS A 363 23.69 23.15 29.11
C LYS A 363 22.36 23.39 29.83
N SER A 364 21.74 24.53 29.57
CA SER A 364 20.44 24.93 30.13
C SER A 364 19.90 26.11 29.32
N LYS A 365 18.59 26.36 29.42
CA LYS A 365 17.90 27.43 28.68
C LYS A 365 18.02 27.36 27.14
N HIS A 366 18.11 26.16 26.59
CA HIS A 366 18.18 25.90 25.13
C HIS A 366 17.17 26.73 24.32
N ARG A 367 15.92 26.87 24.79
CA ARG A 367 14.89 27.70 24.14
C ARG A 367 15.25 29.19 24.06
N SER A 368 15.75 29.82 25.13
CA SER A 368 16.13 31.24 25.05
C SER A 368 17.35 31.41 24.15
N HIS A 369 18.35 30.53 24.28
CA HIS A 369 19.55 30.60 23.45
C HIS A 369 19.24 30.46 21.94
N VAL A 370 18.34 29.56 21.54
CA VAL A 370 17.95 29.41 20.12
C VAL A 370 17.20 30.63 19.62
N LEU A 371 16.26 31.20 20.39
CA LEU A 371 15.56 32.44 20.03
C LEU A 371 16.54 33.64 19.96
N GLU A 372 17.43 33.77 20.93
CA GLU A 372 18.52 34.76 20.95
C GLU A 372 19.50 34.58 19.77
N CYS A 373 19.65 33.38 19.21
CA CYS A 373 20.46 33.14 18.01
C CYS A 373 19.68 33.42 16.73
N LEU A 374 18.39 33.08 16.66
CA LEU A 374 17.52 33.40 15.53
C LEU A 374 17.37 34.91 15.31
N ALA A 375 17.34 35.69 16.39
CA ALA A 375 17.30 37.16 16.33
C ALA A 375 18.60 37.83 15.85
N LYS A 376 19.75 37.14 15.87
CA LYS A 376 21.07 37.67 15.43
C LYS A 376 21.28 37.46 13.93
N SER A 377 22.04 38.33 13.28
CA SER A 377 22.38 38.15 11.86
C SER A 377 23.24 36.88 11.63
N PRO A 378 23.25 36.28 10.43
CA PRO A 378 24.14 35.15 10.13
C PRO A 378 25.62 35.47 10.35
N GLU A 379 26.02 36.72 10.09
CA GLU A 379 27.39 37.20 10.29
C GLU A 379 27.75 37.28 11.79
N GLU A 380 26.84 37.77 12.63
CA GLU A 380 27.01 37.79 14.09
C GLU A 380 27.09 36.38 14.69
N ARG A 381 26.31 35.43 14.16
CA ARG A 381 26.36 34.02 14.57
C ARG A 381 27.71 33.38 14.24
N ALA A 382 28.27 33.68 13.06
CA ALA A 382 29.57 33.18 12.63
C ALA A 382 30.76 33.89 13.33
N ALA A 383 30.60 35.17 13.67
CA ALA A 383 31.61 35.96 14.38
C ALA A 383 31.67 35.65 15.90
N ALA A 384 30.63 35.04 16.47
CA ALA A 384 30.60 34.65 17.88
C ALA A 384 31.71 33.61 18.19
N PRO A 385 32.75 33.96 18.96
CA PRO A 385 33.86 33.04 19.18
C PRO A 385 33.41 31.86 20.03
N ALA A 386 33.85 30.64 19.67
CA ALA A 386 33.61 29.41 20.43
C ALA A 386 34.29 29.45 21.81
N ALA A 387 33.67 30.15 22.77
CA ALA A 387 34.25 30.57 24.04
C ALA A 387 34.47 29.46 25.08
N GLY A 388 34.47 28.19 24.64
CA GLY A 388 34.69 27.00 25.48
C GLY A 388 36.16 26.60 25.69
N LYS A 389 37.13 27.25 25.02
CA LYS A 389 38.57 26.89 25.10
C LYS A 389 39.48 28.00 25.69
N LYS A 390 38.98 28.79 26.64
CA LYS A 390 39.88 29.51 27.57
C LYS A 390 40.53 28.51 28.54
N SER A 391 41.67 27.94 28.14
CA SER A 391 42.47 27.09 29.01
C SER A 391 42.90 27.86 30.26
N LYS A 392 42.55 27.33 31.43
CA LYS A 392 42.80 27.99 32.72
C LYS A 392 44.27 27.82 33.11
N GLN A 393 45.17 28.58 32.47
CA GLN A 393 46.57 28.68 32.88
C GLN A 393 46.67 29.21 34.31
N THR A 394 46.80 28.32 35.28
CA THR A 394 47.08 28.65 36.67
C THR A 394 48.52 29.14 36.78
N LYS A 395 48.73 30.46 36.71
CA LYS A 395 50.02 31.08 37.05
C LYS A 395 50.44 30.63 38.45
N ALA A 396 51.56 29.94 38.53
CA ALA A 396 52.15 29.54 39.79
C ALA A 396 52.61 30.78 40.59
N LYS A 397 52.45 30.73 41.92
CA LYS A 397 53.20 31.57 42.87
C LYS A 397 54.18 30.69 43.67
N PRO A 398 55.31 31.24 44.12
CA PRO A 398 56.36 30.47 44.79
C PRO A 398 55.99 30.03 46.21
N LYS A 399 56.81 29.12 46.75
CA LYS A 399 56.61 28.42 48.03
C LYS A 399 56.96 29.31 49.22
N THR A 400 56.20 29.16 50.30
CA THR A 400 56.71 29.20 51.68
C THR A 400 56.25 27.92 52.37
N ALA A 401 57.10 27.31 53.21
CA ALA A 401 56.85 25.98 53.79
C ALA A 401 56.59 26.05 55.30
N ILE A 402 55.76 25.14 55.82
CA ILE A 402 55.83 24.59 57.19
C ILE A 402 55.15 23.20 57.22
N GLN A 403 55.47 22.44 58.25
CA GLN A 403 55.64 20.99 58.32
C GLN A 403 54.35 20.11 58.43
N LYS A 404 54.56 18.82 58.14
CA LYS A 404 53.92 17.53 58.59
C LYS A 404 53.08 17.54 59.91
N PRO A 405 52.27 16.48 60.23
CA PRO A 405 52.29 15.09 59.69
C PRO A 405 50.93 14.40 59.35
N THR A 406 51.05 13.18 58.79
CA THR A 406 50.07 12.07 58.61
C THR A 406 49.72 11.34 59.95
N PRO A 407 48.83 10.29 60.07
CA PRO A 407 48.36 9.33 59.05
C PRO A 407 46.94 8.69 59.16
N LYS A 408 46.55 7.94 58.09
CA LYS A 408 45.74 6.69 57.97
C LYS A 408 44.94 6.75 56.65
N ALA A 409 44.95 5.80 55.70
CA ALA A 409 45.26 4.36 55.64
C ALA A 409 44.11 3.41 56.08
N VAL A 410 43.28 3.02 55.10
CA VAL A 410 42.47 1.78 55.05
C VAL A 410 42.56 1.23 53.61
N ALA A 411 42.45 -0.09 53.43
CA ALA A 411 42.62 -0.78 52.14
C ALA A 411 41.59 -1.94 51.99
N ALA A 412 41.87 -2.86 51.05
CA ALA A 412 41.03 -3.99 50.57
C ALA A 412 39.99 -3.58 49.50
N LYS A 413 39.93 -4.19 48.30
CA LYS A 413 39.93 -5.61 47.86
C LYS A 413 38.59 -6.34 48.08
N LYS A 414 37.89 -6.65 46.98
CA LYS A 414 37.76 -8.04 46.46
C LYS A 414 37.08 -8.09 45.08
N ALA A 415 37.19 -9.25 44.43
CA ALA A 415 36.63 -9.58 43.11
C ALA A 415 35.46 -10.61 43.25
N PRO A 416 34.69 -10.91 42.19
CA PRO A 416 33.43 -11.65 42.31
C PRO A 416 33.58 -13.20 42.26
N PRO A 417 32.62 -13.97 42.80
CA PRO A 417 32.56 -15.42 42.65
C PRO A 417 31.76 -15.87 41.41
N LYS A 418 32.14 -17.02 40.84
CA LYS A 418 31.34 -17.81 39.86
C LYS A 418 31.03 -19.19 40.44
N THR A 419 29.76 -19.58 40.56
CA THR A 419 29.25 -20.97 40.78
C THR A 419 27.70 -20.95 40.75
N SER A 420 26.95 -22.01 40.44
CA SER A 420 27.23 -23.22 39.63
C SER A 420 25.95 -24.04 39.34
N LYS A 421 25.62 -24.24 38.06
CA LYS A 421 25.13 -25.48 37.42
C LYS A 421 24.70 -26.67 38.33
N ALA A 422 23.39 -27.02 38.37
CA ALA A 422 22.91 -28.43 38.44
C ALA A 422 21.36 -28.64 38.33
N LYS A 423 20.96 -29.67 37.56
CA LYS A 423 19.83 -30.62 37.69
C LYS A 423 18.37 -30.18 38.00
N ALA A 424 17.49 -30.59 37.07
CA ALA A 424 16.18 -31.21 37.34
C ALA A 424 16.25 -32.71 36.92
N PRO A 425 15.18 -33.54 36.93
CA PRO A 425 13.92 -33.52 37.69
C PRO A 425 13.84 -34.72 38.69
N PRO A 426 12.68 -35.09 39.27
CA PRO A 426 12.00 -36.30 38.77
C PRO A 426 10.45 -36.40 38.90
N THR A 427 9.82 -36.95 37.86
CA THR A 427 8.70 -37.93 37.81
C THR A 427 7.49 -37.91 38.78
N HIS A 428 6.29 -37.92 38.17
CA HIS A 428 5.10 -38.73 38.51
C HIS A 428 4.47 -38.66 39.93
N ARG A 429 3.21 -38.16 39.98
CA ARG A 429 2.13 -38.89 40.67
C ARG A 429 0.77 -38.70 39.98
N LYS A 430 -0.16 -39.61 40.26
CA LYS A 430 -1.48 -39.79 39.62
C LYS A 430 -2.50 -40.13 40.73
N ARG A 431 -3.80 -39.90 40.47
CA ARG A 431 -4.96 -39.91 41.43
C ARG A 431 -5.15 -38.53 42.10
N ARG A 432 -6.38 -38.11 42.47
CA ARG A 432 -7.71 -38.77 42.39
C ARG A 432 -8.83 -37.71 42.19
N ARG A 433 -10.06 -38.15 41.90
CA ARG A 433 -11.28 -37.35 42.11
C ARG A 433 -11.48 -37.07 43.60
N GLY A 434 -12.14 -35.95 43.92
CA GLY A 434 -12.71 -35.64 45.22
C GLY A 434 -13.43 -34.29 45.15
N ASP A 435 -14.75 -34.34 45.28
CA ASP A 435 -15.64 -33.19 45.47
C ASP A 435 -15.36 -32.53 46.84
N SER A 436 -15.57 -31.22 46.95
CA SER A 436 -15.83 -30.54 48.23
C SER A 436 -16.39 -29.14 47.98
N ASP A 437 -17.53 -28.84 48.57
CA ASP A 437 -18.11 -27.50 48.65
C ASP A 437 -17.34 -26.64 49.69
N SER A 438 -17.11 -25.37 49.35
CA SER A 438 -17.02 -24.18 50.23
C SER A 438 -17.02 -22.97 49.27
N ASP A 439 -17.98 -22.05 49.30
CA ASP A 439 -18.26 -21.00 50.31
C ASP A 439 -17.22 -19.86 50.37
N ASP A 440 -17.77 -18.65 50.52
CA ASP A 440 -17.16 -17.40 50.98
C ASP A 440 -15.94 -16.83 50.21
N SER A 441 -16.20 -15.81 49.38
CA SER A 441 -15.27 -14.68 49.12
C SER A 441 -15.98 -13.58 48.33
N ASP A 442 -16.68 -12.67 49.03
CA ASP A 442 -17.04 -11.37 48.47
C ASP A 442 -15.78 -10.63 48.01
N SER A 443 -15.78 -10.18 46.76
CA SER A 443 -14.74 -9.27 46.23
C SER A 443 -15.39 -8.19 45.38
N ASP A 444 -15.86 -7.15 46.09
CA ASP A 444 -16.31 -5.89 45.53
C ASP A 444 -15.22 -5.33 44.58
N ALA A 445 -15.60 -5.16 43.31
CA ALA A 445 -14.70 -4.80 42.23
C ALA A 445 -15.40 -3.92 41.19
N SER A 446 -16.07 -2.86 41.67
CA SER A 446 -16.37 -1.62 40.95
C SER A 446 -16.62 -1.75 39.44
N LEU A 447 -17.86 -2.03 39.04
CA LEU A 447 -18.31 -1.68 37.70
C LEU A 447 -18.30 -0.16 37.56
N SER A 448 -17.26 0.38 36.90
CA SER A 448 -17.27 1.74 36.42
C SER A 448 -18.15 1.80 35.16
N GLU A 449 -19.46 1.86 35.36
CA GLU A 449 -20.39 2.32 34.34
C GLU A 449 -19.95 3.74 33.95
N SER A 450 -19.50 3.91 32.71
CA SER A 450 -19.27 5.21 32.11
C SER A 450 -20.54 5.57 31.35
N ASP A 451 -21.35 6.45 31.92
CA ASP A 451 -22.39 7.17 31.18
C ASP A 451 -21.72 8.00 30.08
N ASP A 452 -21.62 7.41 28.88
CA ASP A 452 -21.43 8.16 27.64
C ASP A 452 -22.73 8.93 27.38
N GLU A 453 -22.93 10.05 28.09
CA GLU A 453 -24.09 10.91 27.88
C GLU A 453 -24.13 11.38 26.42
N ASP A 454 -25.26 11.12 25.75
CA ASP A 454 -25.58 11.68 24.45
C ASP A 454 -25.66 13.21 24.56
N ILE A 455 -24.54 13.90 24.33
CA ILE A 455 -24.48 15.35 24.18
C ILE A 455 -25.12 15.72 22.84
N SER A 456 -26.46 15.59 22.78
CA SER A 456 -27.33 16.07 21.71
C SER A 456 -27.02 17.54 21.48
N SER A 457 -26.13 17.80 20.53
CA SER A 457 -25.65 19.13 20.22
C SER A 457 -26.63 19.80 19.27
N GLU A 458 -27.89 19.89 19.72
CA GLU A 458 -28.99 20.58 19.07
C GLU A 458 -28.77 22.09 19.13
N SER A 459 -27.76 22.55 18.39
CA SER A 459 -27.50 23.95 18.13
C SER A 459 -28.58 24.51 17.21
N SER A 460 -29.78 24.66 17.78
CA SER A 460 -30.88 25.46 17.25
C SER A 460 -30.40 26.90 17.21
N PHE A 461 -29.77 27.26 16.10
CA PHE A 461 -29.43 28.63 15.79
C PHE A 461 -30.74 29.33 15.42
N SER A 462 -31.42 29.88 16.42
CA SER A 462 -32.51 30.82 16.18
C SER A 462 -31.93 31.96 15.35
N GLY A 463 -32.48 32.13 14.14
CA GLY A 463 -32.35 33.41 13.46
C GLY A 463 -33.27 34.37 14.19
N ASP A 464 -32.70 35.18 15.07
CA ASP A 464 -33.37 36.38 15.55
C ASP A 464 -33.39 37.37 14.37
N ASP A 465 -34.56 37.48 13.72
CA ASP A 465 -34.86 38.54 12.75
C ASP A 465 -34.95 39.88 13.49
N ASP A 466 -33.78 40.49 13.75
CA ASP A 466 -33.66 41.90 14.15
C ASP A 466 -33.96 42.79 12.92
N ASP A 467 -35.27 42.95 12.63
CA ASP A 467 -35.85 43.93 11.71
C ASP A 467 -35.60 45.37 12.24
N ASP A 468 -34.36 45.88 12.11
CA ASP A 468 -34.02 47.25 12.51
C ASP A 468 -33.09 47.95 11.49
N TYR A 469 -33.69 48.48 10.42
CA TYR A 469 -33.12 49.57 9.64
C TYR A 469 -34.20 50.49 9.04
N ASP A 470 -34.69 51.40 9.88
CA ASP A 470 -35.35 52.64 9.45
C ASP A 470 -34.27 53.64 8.95
N ASP A 471 -34.38 54.07 7.69
CA ASP A 471 -33.95 55.41 7.28
C ASP A 471 -34.81 55.87 6.07
N SER A 472 -34.92 57.18 5.87
CA SER A 472 -36.09 57.85 5.26
C SER A 472 -35.82 58.63 3.95
N ASP A 473 -36.87 59.34 3.46
CA ASP A 473 -36.90 60.32 2.35
C ASP A 473 -35.69 61.30 2.28
#